data_AF-A0A1Q6TN77-F1
#
_entry.id   AF-A0A1Q6TN77-F1
#
_cell.length_a   1.000
_cell.length_b   1.000
_cell.length_c   1.000
_cell.angle_alpha   90.00
_cell.angle_beta   90.00
_cell.angle_gamma   90.00
#
_symmetry.space_group_name_H-M   'P 1'
#
loop_
_entity.id
_entity.type
_entity.pdbx_description
1 polymer ?
#
loop_
_entity_poly.entity_id
_entity_poly.type
_entity_poly.pdbx_seq_one_letter_code
_entity_poly.pdbx_strand_id
1 'polypeptide(L)'
;MPDDIKNLFAGIPENAKICIWGAANAGRSIKEELAKYRQDTTVCAFIDSVKQGEIDGVKIYKPENMPEIKNNFDYMIISTRSDCTVIDAMLFYYDIKNYVRISPYLLKKYQFIPSKISEILNFLDSEKDKQLYKDLIEARITGNTDKLKEFVQKEHNITPDRKRTIKHYTSYINYDAIEVVLEGGMFNGLNTIVFKKLFKNLKKIYAFELIYDKVKNKSIAHIIDSLKELEIIPLALWDRKEKLVFTENVAAPYSSGINPPLNKNGSEQNFTVDAISIDEYVSENNIEKVDFIKMDIEGAEMKALKGAEQTLIKHRPQLAISIYHSNNDMQDIPIYLHNILKNYIFKIGQYSPDNDETILYAIPEELYVK
;
A
#
# COMPACT_ATOMS: atom_id res chain seq x y z
N MET A 1 -12.17 -15.27 18.03
CA MET A 1 -11.02 -15.23 17.10
C MET A 1 -10.16 -16.51 17.11
N PRO A 2 -9.95 -17.23 18.24
CA PRO A 2 -9.15 -18.47 18.27
C PRO A 2 -9.78 -19.70 17.58
N ASP A 3 -11.10 -19.84 17.62
CA ASP A 3 -11.74 -21.11 17.24
C ASP A 3 -11.74 -21.37 15.73
N ASP A 4 -11.92 -20.32 14.91
CA ASP A 4 -11.93 -20.45 13.45
C ASP A 4 -10.55 -20.86 12.87
N ILE A 5 -9.46 -20.44 13.53
CA ILE A 5 -8.08 -20.74 13.09
C ILE A 5 -7.71 -22.17 13.46
N LYS A 6 -8.06 -22.62 14.68
CA LYS A 6 -7.85 -24.01 15.08
C LYS A 6 -8.61 -24.98 14.16
N ASN A 7 -9.84 -24.64 13.80
CA ASN A 7 -10.66 -25.45 12.91
C ASN A 7 -10.08 -25.55 11.48
N LEU A 8 -9.35 -24.53 11.01
CA LEU A 8 -8.70 -24.57 9.70
C LEU A 8 -7.66 -25.71 9.60
N PHE A 9 -6.96 -26.02 10.70
CA PHE A 9 -5.88 -27.00 10.72
C PHE A 9 -6.30 -28.37 11.25
N ALA A 10 -7.58 -28.54 11.63
CA ALA A 10 -8.08 -29.77 12.25
C ALA A 10 -8.02 -30.99 11.32
N GLY A 11 -8.11 -30.79 9.99
CA GLY A 11 -8.03 -31.86 9.00
C GLY A 11 -6.63 -32.28 8.58
N ILE A 12 -5.58 -31.62 9.11
CA ILE A 12 -4.19 -31.88 8.72
C ILE A 12 -3.66 -33.11 9.48
N PRO A 13 -3.11 -34.14 8.79
CA PRO A 13 -2.52 -35.31 9.45
C PRO A 13 -1.33 -34.96 10.36
N GLU A 14 -1.00 -35.83 11.33
CA GLU A 14 0.22 -35.68 12.15
C GLU A 14 1.49 -35.73 11.30
N ASN A 15 2.47 -34.89 11.62
CA ASN A 15 3.76 -34.80 10.93
C ASN A 15 3.67 -34.51 9.41
N ALA A 16 2.55 -33.97 8.95
CA ALA A 16 2.30 -33.73 7.53
C ALA A 16 3.25 -32.67 6.94
N LYS A 17 3.73 -32.95 5.72
CA LYS A 17 4.35 -31.98 4.83
C LYS A 17 3.26 -31.20 4.11
N ILE A 18 3.31 -29.88 4.20
CA ILE A 18 2.25 -28.99 3.75
C ILE A 18 2.71 -28.21 2.52
N CYS A 19 1.86 -28.23 1.48
CA CYS A 19 1.98 -27.33 0.34
C CYS A 19 0.94 -26.21 0.45
N ILE A 20 1.35 -24.95 0.32
CA ILE A 20 0.43 -23.80 0.33
C ILE A 20 0.26 -23.25 -1.09
N TRP A 21 -0.96 -23.27 -1.62
CA TRP A 21 -1.27 -22.68 -2.92
C TRP A 21 -1.70 -21.21 -2.76
N GLY A 22 -0.78 -20.30 -3.07
CA GLY A 22 -0.92 -18.86 -2.98
C GLY A 22 0.19 -18.27 -2.12
N ALA A 23 1.24 -17.72 -2.74
CA ALA A 23 2.44 -17.18 -2.11
C ALA A 23 2.31 -15.67 -1.78
N ALA A 24 1.08 -15.17 -1.66
CA ALA A 24 0.79 -13.81 -1.22
C ALA A 24 0.82 -13.69 0.31
N ASN A 25 0.45 -12.52 0.85
CA ASN A 25 0.39 -12.27 2.30
C ASN A 25 -0.44 -13.33 3.04
N ALA A 26 -1.57 -13.76 2.45
CA ALA A 26 -2.37 -14.84 3.01
C ALA A 26 -1.55 -16.11 3.26
N GLY A 27 -0.81 -16.57 2.25
CA GLY A 27 0.00 -17.78 2.34
C GLY A 27 1.10 -17.68 3.39
N ARG A 28 1.77 -16.53 3.46
CA ARG A 28 2.80 -16.28 4.49
C ARG A 28 2.19 -16.29 5.89
N SER A 29 1.10 -15.56 6.10
CA SER A 29 0.35 -15.53 7.35
C SER A 29 -0.15 -16.91 7.79
N ILE A 30 -0.61 -17.74 6.84
CA ILE A 30 -1.03 -19.12 7.12
C ILE A 30 0.15 -19.98 7.56
N LYS A 31 1.31 -19.84 6.92
CA LYS A 31 2.54 -20.54 7.34
C LYS A 31 2.91 -20.17 8.78
N GLU A 32 2.87 -18.88 9.12
CA GLU A 32 3.18 -18.38 10.46
C GLU A 32 2.18 -18.91 11.52
N GLU A 33 0.89 -18.87 11.24
CA GLU A 33 -0.14 -19.38 12.16
C GLU A 33 -0.10 -20.91 12.28
N LEU A 34 0.11 -21.63 11.18
CA LEU A 34 0.28 -23.08 11.20
C LEU A 34 1.43 -23.48 12.13
N ALA A 35 2.58 -22.80 12.07
CA ALA A 35 3.72 -23.08 12.95
C ALA A 35 3.40 -22.87 14.44
N LYS A 36 2.45 -21.99 14.78
CA LYS A 36 2.01 -21.77 16.17
C LYS A 36 1.14 -22.92 16.68
N TYR A 37 0.24 -23.44 15.86
CA TYR A 37 -0.76 -24.44 16.27
C TYR A 37 -0.39 -25.89 15.94
N ARG A 38 0.50 -26.12 14.97
CA ARG A 38 0.89 -27.43 14.42
C ARG A 38 2.40 -27.50 14.24
N GLN A 39 3.11 -27.45 15.37
CA GLN A 39 4.57 -27.55 15.43
C GLN A 39 5.12 -28.88 14.90
N ASP A 40 4.27 -29.90 14.78
CA ASP A 40 4.60 -31.20 14.19
C ASP A 40 4.67 -31.17 12.65
N THR A 41 4.07 -30.16 12.00
CA THR A 41 3.99 -30.09 10.53
C THR A 41 5.14 -29.27 9.94
N THR A 42 5.39 -29.44 8.64
CA THR A 42 6.41 -28.64 7.91
C THR A 42 5.85 -28.12 6.58
N VAL A 43 5.91 -26.80 6.36
CA VAL A 43 5.59 -26.22 5.04
C VAL A 43 6.78 -26.43 4.10
N CYS A 44 6.61 -27.28 3.09
CA CYS A 44 7.69 -27.71 2.20
C CYS A 44 7.66 -27.05 0.82
N ALA A 45 6.53 -26.45 0.43
CA ALA A 45 6.39 -25.79 -0.86
C ALA A 45 5.30 -24.71 -0.84
N PHE A 46 5.50 -23.68 -1.66
CA PHE A 46 4.44 -22.80 -2.12
C PHE A 46 4.16 -23.05 -3.61
N ILE A 47 2.91 -22.86 -4.04
CA ILE A 47 2.54 -22.79 -5.47
C ILE A 47 1.93 -21.42 -5.75
N ASP A 48 2.39 -20.72 -6.79
CA ASP A 48 1.81 -19.45 -7.19
C ASP A 48 1.94 -19.24 -8.71
N SER A 49 0.86 -18.80 -9.37
CA SER A 49 0.87 -18.56 -10.82
C SER A 49 1.70 -17.33 -11.20
N VAL A 50 1.81 -16.35 -10.30
CA VAL A 50 2.44 -15.05 -10.57
C VAL A 50 3.83 -14.99 -9.97
N LYS A 51 3.96 -15.31 -8.67
CA LYS A 51 5.22 -15.18 -7.93
C LYS A 51 6.21 -16.30 -8.26
N GLN A 52 7.49 -16.04 -7.96
CA GLN A 52 8.61 -16.97 -8.08
C GLN A 52 9.65 -16.67 -6.98
N GLY A 53 10.58 -17.59 -6.71
CA GLY A 53 11.58 -17.44 -5.66
C GLY A 53 11.24 -18.27 -4.42
N GLU A 54 11.36 -17.68 -3.23
CA GLU A 54 11.13 -18.37 -1.95
C GLU A 54 10.46 -17.46 -0.90
N ILE A 55 9.76 -18.06 0.06
CA ILE A 55 9.19 -17.40 1.25
C ILE A 55 9.77 -18.05 2.50
N ASP A 56 10.57 -17.29 3.25
CA ASP A 56 11.17 -17.72 4.51
C ASP A 56 11.84 -19.11 4.35
N GLY A 57 12.69 -19.23 3.32
CA GLY A 57 13.44 -20.44 2.95
C GLY A 57 12.64 -21.55 2.26
N VAL A 58 11.35 -21.33 1.94
CA VAL A 58 10.50 -22.31 1.25
C VAL A 58 10.27 -21.91 -0.20
N LYS A 59 10.66 -22.77 -1.14
CA LYS A 59 10.57 -22.51 -2.58
C LYS A 59 9.12 -22.31 -3.06
N ILE A 60 8.94 -21.36 -3.97
CA ILE A 60 7.71 -21.12 -4.73
C ILE A 60 7.82 -21.81 -6.09
N TYR A 61 6.89 -22.72 -6.36
CA TYR A 61 6.75 -23.44 -7.62
C TYR A 61 5.65 -22.82 -8.49
N LYS A 62 5.80 -22.96 -9.82
CA LYS A 62 4.70 -22.66 -10.75
C LYS A 62 3.72 -23.84 -10.78
N PRO A 63 2.44 -23.61 -11.12
CA PRO A 63 1.48 -24.71 -11.27
C PRO A 63 1.95 -25.82 -12.22
N GLU A 64 2.67 -25.47 -13.30
CA GLU A 64 3.26 -26.46 -14.22
C GLU A 64 4.28 -27.41 -13.59
N ASN A 65 4.88 -27.04 -12.45
CA ASN A 65 5.79 -27.90 -11.70
C ASN A 65 5.07 -28.93 -10.81
N MET A 66 3.73 -29.02 -10.85
CA MET A 66 2.98 -30.00 -10.05
C MET A 66 3.51 -31.45 -10.15
N PRO A 67 3.93 -31.98 -11.32
CA PRO A 67 4.52 -33.31 -11.41
C PRO A 67 5.74 -33.52 -10.51
N GLU A 68 6.54 -32.48 -10.27
CA GLU A 68 7.75 -32.54 -9.44
C GLU A 68 7.43 -32.57 -7.94
N ILE A 69 6.33 -31.94 -7.53
CA ILE A 69 6.04 -31.68 -6.11
C ILE A 69 4.87 -32.48 -5.55
N LYS A 70 3.99 -33.05 -6.38
CA LYS A 70 2.76 -33.73 -5.91
C LYS A 70 2.99 -34.88 -4.93
N ASN A 71 4.16 -35.51 -4.99
CA ASN A 71 4.55 -36.60 -4.09
C ASN A 71 5.37 -36.12 -2.87
N ASN A 72 5.62 -34.82 -2.74
CA ASN A 72 6.48 -34.23 -1.70
C ASN A 72 5.69 -33.56 -0.57
N PHE A 73 4.35 -33.53 -0.65
CA PHE A 73 3.47 -33.02 0.40
C PHE A 73 2.32 -34.00 0.66
N ASP A 74 1.81 -34.00 1.89
CA ASP A 74 0.73 -34.87 2.36
C ASP A 74 -0.62 -34.14 2.37
N TYR A 75 -0.59 -32.81 2.49
CA TYR A 75 -1.77 -31.96 2.58
C TYR A 75 -1.56 -30.62 1.89
N MET A 76 -2.62 -30.08 1.28
CA MET A 76 -2.59 -28.79 0.60
C MET A 76 -3.52 -27.77 1.25
N ILE A 77 -3.02 -26.55 1.47
CA ILE A 77 -3.85 -25.40 1.88
C ILE A 77 -3.96 -24.43 0.71
N ILE A 78 -5.18 -24.18 0.24
CA ILE A 78 -5.44 -23.28 -0.88
C ILE A 78 -5.81 -21.92 -0.33
N SER A 79 -4.90 -20.95 -0.51
CA SER A 79 -4.97 -19.62 0.08
C SER A 79 -5.10 -18.49 -0.95
N THR A 80 -5.73 -18.77 -2.09
CA THR A 80 -5.94 -17.83 -3.18
C THR A 80 -7.41 -17.73 -3.60
N ARG A 81 -7.79 -16.54 -4.08
CA ARG A 81 -9.10 -16.26 -4.69
C ARG A 81 -9.09 -16.38 -6.22
N SER A 82 -7.91 -16.44 -6.82
CA SER A 82 -7.72 -16.48 -8.27
C SER A 82 -7.68 -17.90 -8.80
N ASP A 83 -7.96 -18.07 -10.10
CA ASP A 83 -7.79 -19.32 -10.85
C ASP A 83 -8.46 -20.55 -10.19
N CYS A 84 -9.60 -20.37 -9.50
CA CYS A 84 -10.23 -21.45 -8.72
C CYS A 84 -10.54 -22.69 -9.57
N THR A 85 -11.04 -22.49 -10.79
CA THR A 85 -11.34 -23.58 -11.73
C THR A 85 -10.09 -24.33 -12.19
N VAL A 86 -8.95 -23.63 -12.33
CA VAL A 86 -7.67 -24.26 -12.69
C VAL A 86 -7.17 -25.11 -11.53
N ILE A 87 -7.25 -24.58 -10.31
CA ILE A 87 -6.88 -25.33 -9.10
C ILE A 87 -7.72 -26.59 -9.00
N ASP A 88 -9.04 -26.48 -9.14
CA ASP A 88 -9.95 -27.62 -9.05
C ASP A 88 -9.65 -28.67 -10.15
N ALA A 89 -9.36 -28.23 -11.38
CA ALA A 89 -8.95 -29.12 -12.46
C ALA A 89 -7.61 -29.83 -12.17
N MET A 90 -6.65 -29.13 -11.57
CA MET A 90 -5.36 -29.71 -11.19
C MET A 90 -5.50 -30.69 -10.03
N LEU A 91 -6.27 -30.36 -9.00
CA LEU A 91 -6.56 -31.29 -7.90
C LEU A 91 -7.21 -32.57 -8.43
N PHE A 92 -8.18 -32.45 -9.35
CA PHE A 92 -8.82 -33.58 -10.00
C PHE A 92 -7.83 -34.40 -10.85
N TYR A 93 -7.06 -33.75 -11.73
CA TYR A 93 -6.14 -34.41 -12.65
C TYR A 93 -5.02 -35.18 -11.93
N TYR A 94 -4.50 -34.62 -10.83
CA TYR A 94 -3.42 -35.25 -10.04
C TYR A 94 -3.92 -36.10 -8.87
N ASP A 95 -5.23 -36.31 -8.74
CA ASP A 95 -5.89 -37.06 -7.66
C ASP A 95 -5.55 -36.56 -6.24
N ILE A 96 -5.41 -35.23 -6.08
CA ILE A 96 -5.10 -34.60 -4.79
C ILE A 96 -6.40 -34.46 -3.99
N LYS A 97 -6.59 -35.33 -3.00
CA LYS A 97 -7.80 -35.39 -2.17
C LYS A 97 -7.66 -34.69 -0.81
N ASN A 98 -6.43 -34.58 -0.31
CA ASN A 98 -6.13 -34.01 1.00
C ASN A 98 -5.85 -32.51 0.87
N TYR A 99 -6.91 -31.71 0.86
CA TYR A 99 -6.78 -30.27 0.81
C TYR A 99 -7.88 -29.54 1.56
N VAL A 100 -7.60 -28.28 1.91
CA VAL A 100 -8.61 -27.33 2.40
C VAL A 100 -8.53 -26.04 1.59
N ARG A 101 -9.70 -25.48 1.26
CA ARG A 101 -9.79 -24.13 0.69
C ARG A 101 -10.19 -23.15 1.77
N ILE A 102 -9.40 -22.09 1.93
CA ILE A 102 -9.70 -21.05 2.92
C ILE A 102 -10.83 -20.17 2.38
N SER A 103 -11.82 -19.92 3.23
CA SER A 103 -12.95 -19.07 2.87
C SER A 103 -12.47 -17.64 2.52
N PRO A 104 -13.14 -16.93 1.59
CA PRO A 104 -12.78 -15.56 1.25
C PRO A 104 -12.72 -14.61 2.46
N TYR A 105 -13.57 -14.85 3.47
CA TYR A 105 -13.55 -14.13 4.74
C TYR A 105 -12.24 -14.35 5.51
N LEU A 106 -11.86 -15.61 5.73
CA LEU A 106 -10.59 -15.94 6.40
C LEU A 106 -9.38 -15.48 5.57
N LEU A 107 -9.46 -15.53 4.24
CA LEU A 107 -8.41 -14.99 3.38
C LEU A 107 -8.20 -13.50 3.62
N LYS A 108 -9.25 -12.68 3.69
CA LYS A 108 -9.11 -11.26 4.02
C LYS A 108 -8.41 -11.07 5.38
N LYS A 109 -8.79 -11.87 6.37
CA LYS A 109 -8.16 -11.87 7.70
C LYS A 109 -6.67 -12.26 7.66
N TYR A 110 -6.28 -13.28 6.90
CA TYR A 110 -4.86 -13.66 6.76
C TYR A 110 -4.08 -12.72 5.84
N GLN A 111 -4.74 -12.03 4.91
CA GLN A 111 -4.12 -10.97 4.09
C GLN A 111 -3.78 -9.73 4.92
N PHE A 112 -4.29 -9.62 6.14
CA PHE A 112 -3.98 -8.55 7.09
C PHE A 112 -3.88 -9.13 8.50
N ILE A 113 -2.71 -9.66 8.87
CA ILE A 113 -2.39 -9.90 10.28
C ILE A 113 -1.73 -8.64 10.80
N PRO A 114 -2.41 -7.87 11.66
CA PRO A 114 -1.82 -6.67 12.18
C PRO A 114 -0.88 -7.02 13.35
N SER A 115 0.42 -7.08 13.07
CA SER A 115 1.46 -7.45 14.04
C SER A 115 2.11 -6.23 14.72
N LYS A 116 1.95 -5.03 14.15
CA LYS A 116 2.65 -3.81 14.60
C LYS A 116 1.72 -2.78 15.24
N ILE A 117 0.46 -3.13 15.54
CA ILE A 117 -0.54 -2.18 16.06
C ILE A 117 -0.03 -1.47 17.32
N SER A 118 0.40 -2.23 18.32
CA SER A 118 0.80 -1.66 19.61
C SER A 118 1.96 -0.68 19.47
N GLU A 119 2.92 -0.98 18.60
CA GLU A 119 4.05 -0.10 18.30
C GLU A 119 3.57 1.21 17.67
N ILE A 120 2.67 1.13 16.68
CA ILE A 120 2.11 2.31 16.00
C ILE A 120 1.30 3.18 16.96
N LEU A 121 0.47 2.57 17.80
CA LEU A 121 -0.31 3.28 18.81
C LEU A 121 0.55 4.04 19.82
N ASN A 122 1.81 3.63 20.04
CA ASN A 122 2.70 4.28 21.00
C ASN A 122 3.23 5.63 20.51
N PHE A 123 3.35 5.82 19.19
CA PHE A 123 3.91 7.05 18.62
C PHE A 123 2.89 7.96 17.92
N LEU A 124 1.63 7.52 17.76
CA LEU A 124 0.56 8.42 17.30
C LEU A 124 0.25 9.49 18.36
N ASP A 125 0.12 10.74 17.91
CA ASP A 125 0.10 11.95 18.73
C ASP A 125 -1.02 11.97 19.79
N SER A 126 -2.28 11.85 19.37
CA SER A 126 -3.43 12.01 20.25
C SER A 126 -4.24 10.73 20.44
N GLU A 127 -5.04 10.68 21.51
CA GLU A 127 -6.01 9.58 21.70
C GLU A 127 -7.01 9.46 20.55
N LYS A 128 -7.32 10.59 19.89
CA LYS A 128 -8.15 10.59 18.68
C LYS A 128 -7.45 9.87 17.52
N ASP A 129 -6.16 10.15 17.30
CA ASP A 129 -5.37 9.48 16.26
C ASP A 129 -5.28 7.97 16.53
N LYS A 130 -5.00 7.60 17.78
CA LYS A 130 -4.93 6.20 18.22
C LYS A 130 -6.27 5.48 18.06
N GLN A 131 -7.38 6.13 18.40
CA GLN A 131 -8.71 5.55 18.25
C GLN A 131 -9.08 5.36 16.77
N LEU A 132 -8.85 6.39 15.93
CA LEU A 132 -9.07 6.28 14.49
C LEU A 132 -8.25 5.12 13.89
N TYR A 133 -6.97 4.99 14.26
CA TYR A 133 -6.14 3.89 13.77
C TYR A 133 -6.70 2.50 14.17
N LYS A 134 -7.20 2.33 15.40
CA LYS A 134 -7.86 1.09 15.83
C LYS A 134 -9.10 0.79 14.99
N ASP A 135 -9.93 1.80 14.75
CA ASP A 135 -11.17 1.65 13.97
C ASP A 135 -10.87 1.31 12.50
N LEU A 136 -9.81 1.88 11.92
CA LEU A 136 -9.32 1.52 10.58
C LEU A 136 -8.84 0.07 10.51
N ILE A 137 -8.10 -0.40 11.51
CA ILE A 137 -7.67 -1.80 11.58
C ILE A 137 -8.88 -2.73 11.70
N GLU A 138 -9.83 -2.40 12.57
CA GLU A 138 -11.07 -3.18 12.73
C GLU A 138 -11.86 -3.25 11.42
N ALA A 139 -12.00 -2.12 10.73
CA ALA A 139 -12.69 -2.05 9.44
C ALA A 139 -12.03 -2.92 8.36
N ARG A 140 -10.69 -3.00 8.34
CA ARG A 140 -9.95 -3.89 7.42
C ARG A 140 -10.08 -5.36 7.77
N ILE A 141 -10.11 -5.72 9.05
CA ILE A 141 -10.29 -7.12 9.50
C ILE A 141 -11.72 -7.59 9.23
N THR A 142 -12.70 -6.78 9.61
CA THR A 142 -14.11 -7.18 9.64
C THR A 142 -14.85 -6.87 8.33
N GLY A 143 -14.38 -5.86 7.59
CA GLY A 143 -15.09 -5.27 6.46
C GLY A 143 -16.21 -4.29 6.86
N ASN A 144 -16.41 -4.03 8.15
CA ASN A 144 -17.40 -3.06 8.64
C ASN A 144 -16.78 -1.65 8.70
N THR A 145 -17.27 -0.72 7.89
CA THR A 145 -16.79 0.66 7.79
C THR A 145 -17.68 1.69 8.53
N ASP A 146 -18.65 1.26 9.34
CA ASP A 146 -19.64 2.16 9.95
C ASP A 146 -18.99 3.20 10.88
N LYS A 147 -17.98 2.82 11.65
CA LYS A 147 -17.21 3.76 12.48
C LYS A 147 -16.45 4.79 11.64
N LEU A 148 -15.97 4.41 10.45
CA LEU A 148 -15.27 5.33 9.54
C LEU A 148 -16.26 6.32 8.93
N LYS A 149 -17.46 5.86 8.55
CA LYS A 149 -18.56 6.74 8.11
C LYS A 149 -18.90 7.77 9.17
N GLU A 150 -19.08 7.35 10.42
CA GLU A 150 -19.35 8.24 11.54
C GLU A 150 -18.21 9.24 11.77
N PHE A 151 -16.96 8.79 11.71
CA PHE A 151 -15.78 9.64 11.84
C PHE A 151 -15.75 10.72 10.74
N VAL A 152 -15.85 10.32 9.47
CA VAL A 152 -15.83 11.24 8.32
C VAL A 152 -17.02 12.18 8.36
N GLN A 153 -18.20 11.70 8.75
CA GLN A 153 -19.37 12.55 8.95
C GLN A 153 -19.15 13.58 10.07
N LYS A 154 -18.43 13.24 11.14
CA LYS A 154 -18.16 14.18 12.22
C LYS A 154 -17.07 15.20 11.85
N GLU A 155 -16.05 14.75 11.13
CA GLU A 155 -14.81 15.52 10.88
C GLU A 155 -14.83 16.31 9.57
N HIS A 156 -15.56 15.81 8.56
CA HIS A 156 -15.50 16.33 7.18
C HIS A 156 -16.85 16.72 6.59
N ASN A 157 -18.00 16.37 7.19
CA ASN A 157 -19.27 16.86 6.67
C ASN A 157 -19.44 18.36 6.90
N ILE A 158 -19.88 19.00 5.82
CA ILE A 158 -20.98 19.96 5.77
C ILE A 158 -21.15 20.68 7.09
N THR A 159 -20.41 21.79 7.24
CA THR A 159 -20.85 22.87 8.12
C THR A 159 -22.35 23.08 7.90
N PRO A 160 -23.15 23.51 8.89
CA PRO A 160 -24.62 23.59 8.75
C PRO A 160 -25.16 24.22 7.45
N ASP A 161 -24.33 24.99 6.74
CA ASP A 161 -24.53 25.57 5.41
C ASP A 161 -24.19 24.67 4.19
N ARG A 162 -23.93 23.36 4.35
CA ARG A 162 -23.63 22.40 3.24
C ARG A 162 -22.32 22.62 2.49
N LYS A 163 -21.36 23.36 3.05
CA LYS A 163 -20.01 23.49 2.44
C LYS A 163 -19.11 22.31 2.78
N ARG A 164 -18.39 21.80 1.78
CA ARG A 164 -17.32 20.80 1.97
C ARG A 164 -16.01 21.52 2.27
N THR A 165 -15.25 21.04 3.24
CA THR A 165 -13.86 21.49 3.45
C THR A 165 -12.93 20.61 2.64
N ILE A 166 -12.09 21.22 1.79
CA ILE A 166 -11.08 20.49 1.01
C ILE A 166 -9.77 20.58 1.80
N LYS A 167 -9.65 19.72 2.82
CA LYS A 167 -8.46 19.65 3.70
C LYS A 167 -7.74 18.31 3.66
N HIS A 168 -7.99 17.50 2.61
CA HIS A 168 -7.54 16.12 2.49
C HIS A 168 -6.06 15.94 2.86
N TYR A 169 -5.11 16.22 1.97
CA TYR A 169 -3.68 16.08 2.26
C TYR A 169 -3.09 17.23 3.11
N THR A 170 -3.92 18.08 3.70
CA THR A 170 -3.48 19.34 4.32
C THR A 170 -3.93 19.54 5.77
N SER A 171 -4.81 18.70 6.33
CA SER A 171 -5.44 18.91 7.66
C SER A 171 -4.49 19.28 8.79
N TYR A 172 -3.28 18.72 8.81
CA TYR A 172 -2.30 18.90 9.89
C TYR A 172 -1.01 19.60 9.44
N ILE A 173 -0.96 20.06 8.19
CA ILE A 173 0.23 20.69 7.63
C ILE A 173 0.28 22.16 8.04
N ASN A 174 1.44 22.61 8.51
CA ASN A 174 1.71 24.02 8.73
C ASN A 174 2.01 24.71 7.40
N TYR A 175 0.99 25.38 6.85
CA TYR A 175 1.02 25.98 5.51
C TYR A 175 2.02 27.12 5.35
N ASP A 176 2.27 27.87 6.43
CA ASP A 176 3.13 29.05 6.39
C ASP A 176 4.62 28.65 6.29
N ALA A 177 4.95 27.39 6.57
CA ALA A 177 6.30 26.83 6.45
C ALA A 177 6.58 26.16 5.08
N ILE A 178 5.68 26.25 4.10
CA ILE A 178 5.81 25.55 2.81
C ILE A 178 6.20 26.51 1.69
N GLU A 179 7.37 26.30 1.10
CA GLU A 179 7.82 26.97 -0.13
C GLU A 179 7.98 25.99 -1.30
N VAL A 180 8.50 24.79 -1.05
CA VAL A 180 8.75 23.76 -2.07
C VAL A 180 7.98 22.48 -1.76
N VAL A 181 7.14 22.07 -2.71
CA VAL A 181 6.31 20.86 -2.64
C VAL A 181 6.84 19.81 -3.60
N LEU A 182 6.90 18.57 -3.13
CA LEU A 182 6.98 17.38 -3.97
C LEU A 182 5.62 16.66 -3.91
N GLU A 183 4.92 16.60 -5.04
CA GLU A 183 3.61 15.97 -5.15
C GLU A 183 3.72 14.65 -5.93
N GLY A 184 3.74 13.53 -5.22
CA GLY A 184 3.64 12.19 -5.80
C GLY A 184 2.19 11.83 -6.13
N GLY A 185 1.92 11.53 -7.40
CA GLY A 185 0.59 11.20 -7.88
C GLY A 185 -0.30 12.43 -7.96
N MET A 186 0.04 13.34 -8.86
CA MET A 186 -0.73 14.56 -9.09
C MET A 186 -2.13 14.27 -9.66
N PHE A 187 -2.24 13.18 -10.44
CA PHE A 187 -3.45 12.81 -11.16
C PHE A 187 -3.99 13.98 -12.00
N ASN A 188 -5.12 14.58 -11.62
CA ASN A 188 -5.75 15.68 -12.35
C ASN A 188 -5.44 17.08 -11.78
N GLY A 189 -4.61 17.18 -10.73
CA GLY A 189 -4.17 18.44 -10.14
C GLY A 189 -5.12 19.08 -9.11
N LEU A 190 -6.16 18.39 -8.64
CA LEU A 190 -7.07 18.94 -7.63
C LEU A 190 -6.34 19.37 -6.34
N ASN A 191 -5.40 18.54 -5.86
CA ASN A 191 -4.59 18.87 -4.68
C ASN A 191 -3.62 20.02 -4.96
N THR A 192 -3.01 20.06 -6.16
CA THR A 192 -2.17 21.16 -6.62
C THR A 192 -2.87 22.53 -6.51
N ILE A 193 -4.15 22.61 -6.89
CA ILE A 193 -4.95 23.86 -6.75
C ILE A 193 -5.12 24.24 -5.28
N VAL A 194 -5.35 23.24 -4.42
CA VAL A 194 -5.48 23.46 -2.96
C VAL A 194 -4.16 23.95 -2.39
N PHE A 195 -3.02 23.36 -2.76
CA PHE A 195 -1.69 23.79 -2.33
C PHE A 195 -1.42 25.23 -2.76
N LYS A 196 -1.69 25.57 -4.02
CA LYS A 196 -1.55 26.94 -4.53
C LYS A 196 -2.38 27.95 -3.73
N LYS A 197 -3.56 27.55 -3.26
CA LYS A 197 -4.44 28.42 -2.48
C LYS A 197 -4.02 28.56 -1.02
N LEU A 198 -3.53 27.49 -0.40
CA LEU A 198 -3.26 27.42 1.05
C LEU A 198 -1.82 27.79 1.42
N PHE A 199 -0.83 27.40 0.61
CA PHE A 199 0.59 27.62 0.91
C PHE A 199 1.01 29.01 0.42
N LYS A 200 1.02 29.97 1.34
CA LYS A 200 1.21 31.40 1.01
C LYS A 200 2.61 31.70 0.48
N ASN A 201 3.61 30.94 0.92
CA ASN A 201 5.02 31.13 0.56
C ASN A 201 5.46 30.20 -0.57
N LEU A 202 4.52 29.54 -1.25
CA LEU A 202 4.80 28.57 -2.29
C LEU A 202 5.61 29.19 -3.44
N LYS A 203 6.79 28.63 -3.68
CA LYS A 203 7.71 28.98 -4.77
C LYS A 203 7.68 27.96 -5.89
N LYS A 204 7.54 26.67 -5.57
CA LYS A 204 7.64 25.58 -6.55
C LYS A 204 6.86 24.33 -6.13
N ILE A 205 6.24 23.67 -7.10
CA ILE A 205 5.66 22.33 -6.98
C ILE A 205 6.31 21.44 -8.05
N TYR A 206 6.96 20.37 -7.60
CA TYR A 206 7.43 19.28 -8.45
C TYR A 206 6.41 18.14 -8.39
N ALA A 207 5.56 18.03 -9.41
CA ALA A 207 4.43 17.12 -9.42
C ALA A 207 4.68 15.93 -10.34
N PHE A 208 4.75 14.73 -9.78
CA PHE A 208 5.02 13.49 -10.50
C PHE A 208 3.71 12.85 -10.95
N GLU A 209 3.53 12.76 -12.27
CA GLU A 209 2.37 12.14 -12.91
C GLU A 209 2.71 11.67 -14.32
N LEU A 210 2.56 10.37 -14.55
CA LEU A 210 2.96 9.67 -15.77
C LEU A 210 2.10 10.01 -16.98
N ILE A 211 0.80 10.21 -16.73
CA ILE A 211 -0.22 10.24 -17.78
C ILE A 211 -1.11 11.48 -17.66
N TYR A 212 -0.59 12.60 -17.15
CA TYR A 212 -1.34 13.84 -16.92
C TYR A 212 -2.18 14.23 -18.15
N ASP A 213 -1.63 14.14 -19.36
CA ASP A 213 -2.38 14.45 -20.58
C ASP A 213 -3.62 13.58 -20.81
N LYS A 214 -3.63 12.33 -20.32
CA LYS A 214 -4.78 11.42 -20.35
C LYS A 214 -5.75 11.69 -19.21
N VAL A 215 -5.26 11.99 -18.00
CA VAL A 215 -6.08 12.09 -16.78
C VAL A 215 -6.52 13.51 -16.42
N LYS A 216 -5.97 14.53 -17.09
CA LYS A 216 -6.29 15.93 -16.81
C LYS A 216 -7.78 16.20 -16.95
N ASN A 217 -8.31 16.91 -15.97
CA ASN A 217 -9.70 17.33 -15.99
C ASN A 217 -9.83 18.61 -16.81
N LYS A 218 -10.52 18.52 -17.96
CA LYS A 218 -10.69 19.64 -18.91
C LYS A 218 -11.29 20.90 -18.28
N SER A 219 -12.10 20.77 -17.23
CA SER A 219 -12.73 21.91 -16.55
C SER A 219 -11.75 22.74 -15.72
N ILE A 220 -10.64 22.15 -15.27
CA ILE A 220 -9.63 22.82 -14.43
C ILE A 220 -8.24 22.86 -15.05
N ALA A 221 -8.01 22.18 -16.19
CA ALA A 221 -6.72 22.14 -16.87
C ALA A 221 -6.18 23.56 -17.13
N HIS A 222 -7.02 24.51 -17.53
CA HIS A 222 -6.61 25.90 -17.73
C HIS A 222 -6.02 26.57 -16.47
N ILE A 223 -6.44 26.16 -15.27
CA ILE A 223 -5.87 26.63 -14.01
C ILE A 223 -4.49 26.02 -13.84
N ILE A 224 -4.40 24.68 -13.92
CA ILE A 224 -3.16 23.91 -13.76
C ILE A 224 -2.09 24.37 -14.75
N ASP A 225 -2.43 24.43 -16.03
CA ASP A 225 -1.54 24.77 -17.13
C ASP A 225 -1.06 26.24 -17.05
N SER A 226 -1.73 27.09 -16.25
CA SER A 226 -1.33 28.48 -16.01
C SER A 226 -0.43 28.68 -14.77
N LEU A 227 -0.24 27.65 -13.94
CA LEU A 227 0.55 27.74 -12.71
C LEU A 227 2.05 27.77 -13.04
N LYS A 228 2.66 28.94 -12.84
CA LYS A 228 4.11 29.14 -13.08
C LYS A 228 4.99 28.39 -12.08
N GLU A 229 4.48 28.16 -10.88
CA GLU A 229 5.20 27.44 -9.83
C GLU A 229 5.14 25.92 -10.04
N LEU A 230 4.30 25.41 -10.94
CA LEU A 230 4.11 23.99 -11.17
C LEU A 230 5.05 23.47 -12.26
N GLU A 231 5.68 22.34 -11.98
CA GLU A 231 6.38 21.52 -12.95
C GLU A 231 5.82 20.10 -12.89
N ILE A 232 5.25 19.64 -14.01
CA ILE A 232 4.71 18.29 -14.14
C ILE A 232 5.80 17.40 -14.70
N ILE A 233 6.14 16.36 -13.96
CA ILE A 233 7.27 15.46 -14.20
C ILE A 233 6.71 14.10 -14.61
N PRO A 234 6.90 13.67 -15.86
CA PRO A 234 6.36 12.41 -16.38
C PRO A 234 7.23 11.20 -15.97
N LEU A 235 7.53 11.08 -14.67
CA LEU A 235 8.32 10.01 -14.09
C LEU A 235 7.57 9.34 -12.94
N ALA A 236 7.75 8.04 -12.79
CA ALA A 236 7.26 7.32 -11.62
C ALA A 236 8.23 7.53 -10.44
N LEU A 237 7.69 7.73 -9.25
CA LEU A 237 8.50 7.72 -8.03
C LEU A 237 8.79 6.28 -7.59
N TRP A 238 10.06 5.98 -7.31
CA TRP A 238 10.52 4.64 -6.97
C TRP A 238 11.74 4.66 -6.02
N ASP A 239 12.38 3.52 -5.81
CA ASP A 239 13.57 3.41 -4.95
C ASP A 239 14.91 3.68 -5.68
N ARG A 240 14.88 3.81 -7.02
CA ARG A 240 16.03 4.12 -7.89
C ARG A 240 15.55 4.45 -9.31
N LYS A 241 16.47 4.93 -10.15
CA LYS A 241 16.28 4.97 -11.61
C LYS A 241 16.09 3.59 -12.22
N GLU A 242 14.96 3.38 -12.88
CA GLU A 242 14.69 2.17 -13.64
C GLU A 242 13.55 2.38 -14.64
N LYS A 243 13.38 1.45 -15.58
CA LYS A 243 12.16 1.33 -16.37
C LYS A 243 11.15 0.42 -15.66
N LEU A 244 9.97 0.95 -15.38
CA LEU A 244 8.84 0.22 -14.83
C LEU A 244 7.82 -0.08 -15.93
N VAL A 245 7.15 -1.21 -15.85
CA VAL A 245 6.06 -1.56 -16.75
C VAL A 245 4.76 -1.45 -15.98
N PHE A 246 3.80 -0.78 -16.60
CA PHE A 246 2.45 -0.59 -16.11
C PHE A 246 1.46 -1.26 -17.06
N THR A 247 0.33 -1.65 -16.50
CA THR A 247 -0.78 -2.24 -17.25
C THR A 247 -1.94 -1.25 -17.17
N GLU A 248 -2.50 -0.83 -18.31
CA GLU A 248 -3.44 0.31 -18.40
C GLU A 248 -4.69 0.21 -17.50
N ASN A 249 -5.01 -0.97 -16.97
CA ASN A 249 -6.13 -1.22 -16.04
C ASN A 249 -5.71 -1.51 -14.57
N VAL A 250 -4.42 -1.50 -14.26
CA VAL A 250 -3.87 -1.75 -12.93
C VAL A 250 -2.76 -0.72 -12.68
N ALA A 251 -3.05 0.31 -11.88
CA ALA A 251 -2.10 1.38 -11.57
C ALA A 251 -0.95 0.95 -10.63
N ALA A 252 -0.72 -0.35 -10.44
CA ALA A 252 0.35 -0.87 -9.60
C ALA A 252 1.61 -1.19 -10.46
N PRO A 253 2.75 -0.49 -10.25
CA PRO A 253 3.97 -0.72 -11.02
C PRO A 253 4.65 -2.06 -10.74
N TYR A 254 5.41 -2.56 -11.72
CA TYR A 254 6.45 -3.58 -11.54
C TYR A 254 7.69 -3.27 -12.39
N SER A 255 8.85 -3.81 -12.01
CA SER A 255 10.11 -3.65 -12.75
C SER A 255 10.03 -4.32 -14.12
N SER A 256 10.58 -3.69 -15.16
CA SER A 256 10.62 -4.22 -16.54
C SER A 256 11.37 -5.54 -16.69
N GLY A 257 12.17 -5.96 -15.69
CA GLY A 257 12.82 -7.27 -15.63
C GLY A 257 11.99 -8.37 -14.98
N ILE A 258 10.79 -8.03 -14.47
CA ILE A 258 9.86 -8.97 -13.83
C ILE A 258 8.66 -9.12 -14.76
N ASN A 259 8.45 -10.34 -15.26
CA ASN A 259 7.28 -10.61 -16.10
C ASN A 259 6.00 -10.30 -15.31
N PRO A 260 5.09 -9.45 -15.84
CA PRO A 260 3.80 -9.23 -15.21
C PRO A 260 3.01 -10.53 -15.04
N PRO A 261 2.08 -10.60 -14.07
CA PRO A 261 1.00 -11.57 -14.15
C PRO A 261 0.28 -11.44 -15.49
N LEU A 262 0.43 -12.45 -16.36
CA LEU A 262 -0.28 -12.53 -17.63
C LEU A 262 -1.78 -12.67 -17.36
N ASN A 263 -2.57 -11.63 -17.64
CA ASN A 263 -4.02 -11.75 -17.68
C ASN A 263 -4.45 -12.45 -18.99
N LYS A 264 -5.31 -13.47 -18.86
CA LYS A 264 -5.70 -14.43 -19.92
C LYS A 264 -6.50 -13.85 -21.10
N ASN A 265 -6.74 -12.53 -21.17
CA ASN A 265 -7.71 -11.94 -22.11
C ASN A 265 -7.14 -10.94 -23.15
N GLY A 266 -5.84 -10.95 -23.42
CA GLY A 266 -5.30 -10.51 -24.73
C GLY A 266 -5.49 -9.05 -25.15
N SER A 267 -5.96 -8.14 -24.28
CA SER A 267 -6.14 -6.73 -24.61
C SER A 267 -5.66 -5.78 -23.50
N GLU A 268 -4.52 -6.07 -22.90
CA GLU A 268 -3.84 -5.12 -22.00
C GLU A 268 -2.69 -4.47 -22.76
N GLN A 269 -2.77 -3.15 -22.94
CA GLN A 269 -1.61 -2.38 -23.40
C GLN A 269 -0.72 -2.16 -22.19
N ASN A 270 0.40 -2.89 -22.17
CA ASN A 270 1.48 -2.55 -21.28
C ASN A 270 2.18 -1.29 -21.81
N PHE A 271 2.49 -0.37 -20.92
CA PHE A 271 3.33 0.77 -21.24
C PHE A 271 4.51 0.83 -20.28
N THR A 272 5.66 1.24 -20.80
CA THR A 272 6.88 1.41 -20.00
C THR A 272 7.02 2.86 -19.62
N VAL A 273 7.37 3.12 -18.37
CA VAL A 273 7.68 4.47 -17.89
C VAL A 273 9.04 4.48 -17.24
N ASP A 274 9.69 5.64 -17.32
CA ASP A 274 10.91 5.89 -16.56
C ASP A 274 10.55 6.24 -15.12
N ALA A 275 11.28 5.66 -14.19
CA ALA A 275 11.15 5.89 -12.76
C ALA A 275 12.42 6.53 -12.21
N ILE A 276 12.29 7.23 -11.09
CA ILE A 276 13.37 7.89 -10.39
C ILE A 276 13.10 7.88 -8.89
N SER A 277 14.14 7.87 -8.07
CA SER A 277 14.01 8.13 -6.65
C SER A 277 13.90 9.63 -6.34
N ILE A 278 13.30 9.98 -5.20
CA ILE A 278 13.23 11.38 -4.76
C ILE A 278 14.64 11.93 -4.52
N ASP A 279 15.53 11.14 -3.92
CA ASP A 279 16.92 11.56 -3.64
C ASP A 279 17.69 11.86 -4.93
N GLU A 280 17.60 11.00 -5.95
CA GLU A 280 18.20 11.25 -7.26
C GLU A 280 17.61 12.51 -7.91
N TYR A 281 16.28 12.68 -7.91
CA TYR A 281 15.64 13.85 -8.50
C TYR A 281 16.05 15.15 -7.81
N VAL A 282 16.08 15.16 -6.48
CA VAL A 282 16.49 16.31 -5.66
C VAL A 282 17.95 16.68 -5.93
N SER A 283 18.84 15.68 -5.99
CA SER A 283 20.25 15.90 -6.28
C SER A 283 20.49 16.42 -7.69
N GLU A 284 19.86 15.82 -8.70
CA GLU A 284 20.09 16.16 -10.12
C GLU A 284 19.57 17.55 -10.49
N ASN A 285 18.49 17.98 -9.84
CA ASN A 285 17.89 19.29 -10.06
C ASN A 285 18.39 20.35 -9.07
N ASN A 286 19.40 20.02 -8.24
CA ASN A 286 19.97 20.92 -7.23
C ASN A 286 18.89 21.56 -6.33
N ILE A 287 17.89 20.77 -5.91
CA ILE A 287 16.81 21.25 -5.05
C ILE A 287 17.38 21.43 -3.64
N GLU A 288 17.53 22.68 -3.21
CA GLU A 288 18.17 23.02 -1.94
C GLU A 288 17.33 22.63 -0.71
N LYS A 289 16.00 22.58 -0.87
CA LYS A 289 15.05 22.30 0.20
C LYS A 289 13.75 21.73 -0.36
N VAL A 290 13.19 20.77 0.35
CA VAL A 290 11.82 20.27 0.17
C VAL A 290 11.10 20.45 1.51
N ASP A 291 9.96 21.14 1.52
CA ASP A 291 9.24 21.47 2.75
C ASP A 291 8.02 20.56 2.96
N PHE A 292 7.45 20.05 1.87
CA PHE A 292 6.29 19.18 1.91
C PHE A 292 6.37 18.08 0.88
N ILE A 293 6.06 16.85 1.29
CA ILE A 293 5.88 15.71 0.38
C ILE A 293 4.47 15.16 0.59
N LYS A 294 3.67 15.22 -0.49
CA LYS A 294 2.42 14.47 -0.60
C LYS A 294 2.68 13.22 -1.44
N MET A 295 2.13 12.08 -1.06
CA MET A 295 2.31 10.85 -1.83
C MET A 295 1.04 10.00 -1.84
N ASP A 296 0.53 9.76 -3.04
CA ASP A 296 -0.60 8.87 -3.34
C ASP A 296 -0.31 8.26 -4.72
N ILE A 297 0.45 7.16 -4.75
CA ILE A 297 1.08 6.62 -5.96
C ILE A 297 0.78 5.14 -6.16
N GLU A 298 -0.44 4.74 -5.76
CA GLU A 298 -1.06 3.47 -6.13
C GLU A 298 -0.24 2.24 -5.73
N GLY A 299 0.33 2.26 -4.52
CA GLY A 299 1.03 1.13 -3.90
C GLY A 299 2.56 1.17 -4.03
N ALA A 300 3.12 2.20 -4.68
CA ALA A 300 4.57 2.41 -4.75
C ALA A 300 5.14 3.19 -3.55
N GLU A 301 4.32 3.57 -2.56
CA GLU A 301 4.70 4.50 -1.49
C GLU A 301 5.93 4.03 -0.71
N MET A 302 5.93 2.80 -0.21
CA MET A 302 7.07 2.25 0.53
C MET A 302 8.36 2.27 -0.30
N LYS A 303 8.28 2.05 -1.61
CA LYS A 303 9.44 2.09 -2.50
C LYS A 303 9.93 3.51 -2.71
N ALA A 304 9.04 4.45 -3.01
CA ALA A 304 9.38 5.86 -3.14
C ALA A 304 9.95 6.46 -1.86
N LEU A 305 9.41 6.09 -0.68
CA LEU A 305 9.92 6.53 0.62
C LEU A 305 11.33 6.00 0.91
N LYS A 306 11.67 4.79 0.46
CA LYS A 306 13.05 4.26 0.53
C LYS A 306 13.99 5.01 -0.40
N GLY A 307 13.51 5.38 -1.58
CA GLY A 307 14.23 6.27 -2.50
C GLY A 307 14.27 7.75 -2.07
N ALA A 308 13.71 8.09 -0.92
CA ALA A 308 13.64 9.47 -0.41
C ALA A 308 14.39 9.63 0.92
N GLU A 309 15.06 8.58 1.42
CA GLU A 309 15.58 8.55 2.79
C GLU A 309 16.53 9.73 3.07
N GLN A 310 17.42 10.08 2.15
CA GLN A 310 18.37 11.18 2.36
C GLN A 310 17.63 12.53 2.38
N THR A 311 16.69 12.73 1.47
CA THR A 311 15.85 13.94 1.41
C THR A 311 15.01 14.09 2.68
N LEU A 312 14.39 13.00 3.13
CA LEU A 312 13.57 12.95 4.33
C LEU A 312 14.39 13.33 5.58
N ILE A 313 15.58 12.76 5.74
CA ILE A 313 16.46 13.03 6.89
C ILE A 313 17.04 14.46 6.82
N LYS A 314 17.54 14.87 5.65
CA LYS A 314 18.25 16.14 5.46
C LYS A 314 17.31 17.34 5.42
N HIS A 315 16.25 17.26 4.62
CA HIS A 315 15.35 18.39 4.41
C HIS A 315 14.23 18.44 5.45
N ARG A 316 13.96 17.34 6.17
CA ARG A 316 12.90 17.26 7.18
C ARG A 316 11.56 17.84 6.69
N PRO A 317 11.03 17.40 5.53
CA PRO A 317 9.74 17.89 5.05
C PRO A 317 8.59 17.46 5.96
N GLN A 318 7.50 18.21 5.95
CA GLN A 318 6.21 17.73 6.40
C GLN A 318 5.68 16.68 5.41
N LEU A 319 5.03 15.63 5.91
CA LEU A 319 4.56 14.51 5.07
C LEU A 319 3.05 14.34 5.15
N ALA A 320 2.43 14.01 4.02
CA ALA A 320 1.07 13.49 3.91
C ALA A 320 1.07 12.30 2.96
N ILE A 321 1.10 11.09 3.50
CA ILE A 321 1.34 9.84 2.77
C ILE A 321 0.10 8.95 2.84
N SER A 322 -0.44 8.54 1.68
CA SER A 322 -1.46 7.51 1.59
C SER A 322 -0.93 6.18 2.12
N ILE A 323 -1.66 5.58 3.06
CA ILE A 323 -1.31 4.27 3.64
C ILE A 323 -2.36 3.20 3.37
N TYR A 324 -3.33 3.49 2.49
CA TYR A 324 -4.52 2.66 2.30
C TYR A 324 -4.42 1.63 1.16
N HIS A 325 -3.49 1.80 0.22
CA HIS A 325 -3.36 0.97 -1.00
C HIS A 325 -3.09 -0.50 -0.71
N SER A 326 -2.43 -0.82 0.40
CA SER A 326 -2.32 -2.18 0.87
C SER A 326 -2.45 -2.29 2.38
N ASN A 327 -2.83 -3.48 2.81
CA ASN A 327 -2.86 -3.87 4.22
C ASN A 327 -1.47 -3.78 4.89
N ASN A 328 -0.40 -3.92 4.11
CA ASN A 328 0.96 -3.77 4.62
C ASN A 328 1.33 -2.30 4.81
N ASP A 329 0.93 -1.42 3.89
CA ASP A 329 1.23 0.02 3.97
C ASP A 329 0.67 0.65 5.24
N MET A 330 -0.50 0.20 5.71
CA MET A 330 -1.09 0.59 6.99
C MET A 330 -0.18 0.40 8.20
N GLN A 331 0.79 -0.52 8.13
CA GLN A 331 1.69 -0.83 9.24
C GLN A 331 3.15 -0.53 8.93
N ASP A 332 3.61 -0.91 7.74
CA ASP A 332 5.00 -0.84 7.37
C ASP A 332 5.44 0.60 7.12
N ILE A 333 4.60 1.44 6.50
CA ILE A 333 4.92 2.86 6.25
C ILE A 333 5.04 3.65 7.57
N PRO A 334 4.05 3.62 8.49
CA PRO A 334 4.19 4.29 9.78
C PRO A 334 5.46 3.88 10.53
N ILE A 335 5.75 2.58 10.58
CA ILE A 335 6.90 2.03 11.31
C ILE A 335 8.22 2.45 10.66
N TYR A 336 8.30 2.35 9.33
CA TYR A 336 9.48 2.78 8.58
C TYR A 336 9.78 4.25 8.82
N LEU A 337 8.77 5.12 8.65
CA LEU A 337 8.93 6.56 8.85
C LEU A 337 9.29 6.90 10.30
N HIS A 338 8.62 6.28 11.29
CA HIS A 338 8.94 6.50 12.70
C HIS A 338 10.41 6.16 13.03
N ASN A 339 10.95 5.10 12.42
CA ASN A 339 12.33 4.68 12.67
C ASN A 339 13.38 5.62 12.08
N ILE A 340 13.11 6.23 10.91
CA ILE A 340 14.09 7.10 10.23
C ILE A 340 13.91 8.58 10.59
N LEU A 341 12.70 9.01 10.95
CA LEU A 341 12.37 10.41 11.22
C LEU A 341 12.43 10.72 12.71
N LYS A 342 13.53 11.35 13.16
CA LYS A 342 13.69 11.79 14.55
C LYS A 342 12.93 13.09 14.82
N ASN A 343 12.30 13.18 15.99
CA ASN A 343 11.55 14.36 16.47
C ASN A 343 10.45 14.78 15.48
N TYR A 344 9.55 13.85 15.21
CA TYR A 344 8.40 14.02 14.33
C TYR A 344 7.13 13.63 15.09
N ILE A 345 6.07 14.39 14.88
CA ILE A 345 4.72 14.10 15.35
C ILE A 345 3.97 13.35 14.26
N PHE A 346 3.45 12.17 14.61
CA PHE A 346 2.68 11.32 13.70
C PHE A 346 1.19 11.43 13.97
N LYS A 347 0.41 11.72 12.92
CA LYS A 347 -1.06 11.83 12.98
C LYS A 347 -1.69 11.01 11.87
N ILE A 348 -2.98 10.72 12.02
CA ILE A 348 -3.71 9.96 11.01
C ILE A 348 -5.01 10.68 10.64
N GLY A 349 -5.29 10.74 9.35
CA GLY A 349 -6.53 11.27 8.80
C GLY A 349 -7.25 10.23 7.97
N GLN A 350 -8.58 10.32 7.96
CA GLN A 350 -9.45 9.46 7.16
C GLN A 350 -10.48 10.34 6.45
N TYR A 351 -10.49 10.30 5.12
CA TYR A 351 -11.25 11.25 4.31
C TYR A 351 -12.35 10.63 3.47
N SER A 352 -12.48 9.29 3.52
CA SER A 352 -13.55 8.53 2.90
C SER A 352 -14.35 7.72 3.93
N PRO A 353 -15.65 7.49 3.72
CA PRO A 353 -16.44 6.57 4.55
C PRO A 353 -15.95 5.10 4.51
N ASP A 354 -15.03 4.74 3.61
CA ASP A 354 -14.55 3.37 3.40
C ASP A 354 -13.06 3.21 3.76
N ASN A 355 -12.44 2.09 3.36
CA ASN A 355 -11.04 1.75 3.70
C ASN A 355 -9.99 2.41 2.77
N ASP A 356 -10.38 3.40 1.99
CA ASP A 356 -9.53 4.24 1.14
C ASP A 356 -9.32 5.63 1.75
N GLU A 357 -8.48 6.47 1.15
CA GLU A 357 -8.25 7.85 1.60
C GLU A 357 -7.80 7.95 3.07
N THR A 358 -7.02 6.97 3.54
CA THR A 358 -6.33 6.99 4.83
C THR A 358 -4.94 7.59 4.66
N ILE A 359 -4.69 8.72 5.33
CA ILE A 359 -3.44 9.47 5.21
C ILE A 359 -2.69 9.47 6.53
N LEU A 360 -1.41 9.08 6.49
CA LEU A 360 -0.46 9.29 7.58
C LEU A 360 0.22 10.64 7.40
N TYR A 361 0.22 11.43 8.46
CA TYR A 361 0.98 12.68 8.53
C TYR A 361 2.19 12.49 9.43
N ALA A 362 3.31 13.06 9.02
CA ALA A 362 4.49 13.19 9.87
C ALA A 362 4.98 14.64 9.77
N ILE A 363 4.97 15.35 10.89
CA ILE A 363 5.32 16.77 10.96
C ILE A 363 6.53 16.93 11.89
N PRO A 364 7.62 17.60 11.48
CA PRO A 364 8.70 17.96 12.40
C PRO A 364 8.15 18.68 13.63
N GLU A 365 8.60 18.31 14.83
CA GLU A 365 8.10 18.90 16.09
C GLU A 365 8.17 20.43 16.09
N GLU A 366 9.22 20.99 15.50
CA GLU A 366 9.43 22.44 15.36
C GLU A 366 8.43 23.15 14.44
N LEU A 367 7.71 22.41 13.59
CA LEU A 367 6.69 22.93 12.68
C LEU A 367 5.26 22.62 13.13
N TYR A 368 5.10 21.76 14.13
CA TYR A 368 3.78 21.30 14.58
C TYR A 368 3.06 22.38 15.38
N VAL A 369 1.94 22.87 14.84
CA VAL A 369 1.04 23.82 15.51
C VAL A 369 -0.11 23.03 16.12
N LYS A 370 -0.17 22.97 17.46
CA LYS A 370 -1.19 22.23 18.22
C LYS A 370 -2.60 22.80 18.08
#